data_AF-A0A9E1N846-F1
#
_entry.id   AF-A0A9E1N846-F1
#
_cell.length_a   1.000
_cell.length_b   1.000
_cell.length_c   1.000
_cell.angle_alpha   90.00
_cell.angle_beta   90.00
_cell.angle_gamma   90.00
#
_symmetry.space_group_name_H-M   'P 1'
#
loop_
_entity.id
_entity.type
_entity.pdbx_description
1 polymer ?
#
loop_
_entity_poly.entity_id
_entity_poly.type
_entity_poly.pdbx_seq_one_letter_code
_entity_poly.pdbx_strand_id
1 'polypeptide(L)'
;MLALYAMTLGLGALLLFWVQPMFSKMVLPLLGGAPAVWNIAMVFFQAALLAGYLYAHLGHRWLRPRAQAIVHLGLLAAAFAALP
;
A
#
# COMPACT_ATOMS: atom_id res chain seq x y z
N MET A 1 9.68 12.97 18.91
CA MET A 1 9.42 12.78 17.46
C MET A 1 9.61 11.35 16.99
N LEU A 2 10.69 10.65 17.38
CA LEU A 2 10.94 9.25 16.98
C LEU A 2 9.77 8.29 17.29
N ALA A 3 9.20 8.37 18.49
CA ALA A 3 8.09 7.51 18.90
C ALA A 3 6.83 7.71 18.06
N LEU A 4 6.46 8.97 17.78
CA LEU A 4 5.33 9.29 16.90
C LEU A 4 5.57 8.77 15.48
N TYR A 5 6.76 9.00 14.93
CA TYR A 5 7.12 8.51 13.59
C TYR A 5 7.04 6.98 13.51
N ALA A 6 7.67 6.27 14.46
CA ALA A 6 7.65 4.82 14.55
C ALA A 6 6.23 4.27 14.71
N MET A 7 5.38 4.91 15.54
CA MET A 7 3.97 4.53 15.69
C MET A 7 3.20 4.72 14.38
N THR A 8 3.32 5.88 13.72
CA THR A 8 2.61 6.12 12.45
C THR A 8 3.04 5.18 11.34
N LEU A 9 4.35 4.91 11.23
CA LEU A 9 4.90 4.02 10.21
C LEU A 9 4.54 2.56 10.51
N GLY A 10 4.61 2.17 11.79
CA GLY A 10 4.20 0.85 12.26
C GLY A 10 2.71 0.59 12.07
N LEU A 11 1.85 1.55 12.40
CA LEU A 11 0.42 1.48 12.16
C LEU A 11 0.10 1.40 10.66
N GLY A 12 0.75 2.22 9.83
CA GLY A 12 0.59 2.16 8.38
C GLY A 12 0.98 0.80 7.80
N ALA A 13 2.12 0.25 8.22
CA ALA A 13 2.55 -1.09 7.83
C ALA A 13 1.57 -2.16 8.33
N LEU A 14 1.15 -2.12 9.59
CA LEU A 14 0.18 -3.05 10.16
C LEU A 14 -1.11 -3.09 9.35
N LEU A 15 -1.68 -1.91 9.04
CA LEU A 15 -2.90 -1.79 8.24
C LEU A 15 -2.72 -2.36 6.84
N LEU A 16 -1.61 -2.04 6.16
CA LEU A 16 -1.33 -2.55 4.83
C LEU A 16 -1.20 -4.08 4.80
N PHE A 17 -0.48 -4.66 5.76
CA PHE A 17 -0.35 -6.12 5.90
C PHE A 17 -1.63 -6.79 6.40
N TRP A 18 -2.53 -6.08 7.08
CA TRP A 18 -3.87 -6.58 7.41
C TRP A 18 -4.80 -6.67 6.20
N VAL A 19 -4.68 -5.74 5.25
CA VAL A 19 -5.46 -5.77 4.00
C VAL A 19 -5.14 -7.02 3.17
N GLN A 20 -3.89 -7.51 3.19
CA GLN A 20 -3.46 -8.68 2.43
C GLN A 20 -4.23 -9.98 2.71
N PRO A 21 -4.37 -10.47 3.95
CA PRO A 21 -5.18 -11.63 4.27
C PRO A 21 -6.68 -11.36 4.12
N MET A 22 -7.16 -10.12 4.36
CA MET A 22 -8.56 -9.76 4.14
C MET A 22 -8.95 -9.89 2.67
N PHE A 23 -8.15 -9.31 1.77
CA PHE A 23 -8.36 -9.41 0.33
C PHE A 23 -8.28 -10.87 -0.14
N SER A 24 -7.28 -11.61 0.34
CA SER A 24 -7.14 -13.05 0.04
C SER A 24 -8.39 -13.85 0.43
N LYS A 25 -9.00 -13.56 1.60
CA LYS A 25 -10.27 -14.18 2.02
C LYS A 25 -11.46 -13.78 1.16
N MET A 26 -11.56 -12.52 0.74
CA MET A 26 -12.66 -12.03 -0.11
C MET A 26 -12.61 -12.63 -1.52
N VAL A 27 -11.41 -12.88 -2.03
CA VAL A 27 -11.19 -13.46 -3.35
C VAL A 27 -11.28 -14.99 -3.35
N LEU A 28 -11.05 -15.64 -2.21
CA LEU A 28 -11.15 -17.09 -2.03
C LEU A 28 -12.45 -17.72 -2.57
N PRO A 29 -13.66 -17.19 -2.33
CA PRO A 29 -14.89 -17.76 -2.89
C PRO A 29 -14.99 -17.63 -4.42
N LEU A 30 -14.29 -16.66 -5.02
CA LEU A 30 -14.31 -16.43 -6.47
C LEU A 30 -13.26 -17.25 -7.22
N LEU A 31 -12.05 -17.40 -6.64
CA LEU A 31 -10.91 -18.08 -7.26
C LEU A 31 -10.62 -19.49 -6.70
N GLY A 32 -11.28 -19.87 -5.60
CA GLY A 32 -11.06 -21.13 -4.89
C GLY A 32 -9.89 -21.08 -3.89
N GLY A 33 -9.86 -22.04 -2.96
CA GLY A 33 -8.85 -22.16 -1.89
C GLY A 33 -7.48 -22.68 -2.33
N ALA A 34 -7.13 -22.58 -3.62
CA ALA A 34 -5.90 -23.15 -4.14
C ALA A 34 -4.66 -22.40 -3.60
N PRO A 35 -3.56 -23.11 -3.24
CA PRO A 35 -2.30 -22.49 -2.82
C PRO A 35 -1.73 -21.44 -3.80
N ALA A 36 -2.11 -21.54 -5.08
CA ALA A 36 -1.74 -20.57 -6.12
C ALA A 36 -2.28 -19.16 -5.84
N VAL A 37 -3.52 -19.03 -5.32
CA VAL A 37 -4.14 -17.72 -5.02
C VAL A 37 -3.35 -16.99 -3.94
N TRP A 38 -2.90 -17.73 -2.91
CA TRP A 38 -2.04 -17.19 -1.87
C TRP A 38 -0.72 -16.67 -2.43
N ASN A 39 -0.03 -17.45 -3.27
CA ASN A 39 1.25 -17.04 -3.85
C ASN A 39 1.12 -15.80 -4.75
N ILE A 40 0.06 -15.73 -5.57
CA ILE A 40 -0.20 -14.56 -6.41
C ILE A 40 -0.48 -13.32 -5.55
N ALA A 41 -1.30 -13.47 -4.50
CA ALA A 41 -1.55 -12.38 -3.55
C ALA A 41 -0.26 -11.91 -2.88
N MET A 42 0.61 -12.83 -2.43
CA MET A 42 1.92 -12.47 -1.89
C MET A 42 2.74 -11.65 -2.89
N VAL A 43 2.92 -12.14 -4.12
CA VAL A 43 3.70 -11.45 -5.15
C VAL A 43 3.12 -10.07 -5.49
N PHE A 44 1.80 -9.97 -5.59
CA PHE A 44 1.12 -8.68 -5.82
C PHE A 44 1.46 -7.67 -4.72
N PHE A 45 1.29 -8.03 -3.44
CA PHE A 45 1.58 -7.12 -2.33
C PHE A 45 3.07 -6.77 -2.23
N GLN A 46 3.97 -7.72 -2.49
CA GLN A 46 5.41 -7.45 -2.52
C GLN A 46 5.78 -6.48 -3.66
N ALA A 47 5.21 -6.67 -4.85
CA ALA A 47 5.41 -5.76 -5.98
C ALA A 47 4.82 -4.36 -5.71
N ALA A 48 3.63 -4.30 -5.10
CA ALA A 48 3.01 -3.03 -4.70
C ALA A 48 3.83 -2.28 -3.63
N LEU A 49 4.36 -3.00 -2.63
CA LEU A 49 5.29 -2.45 -1.64
C LEU A 49 6.55 -1.88 -2.30
N LEU A 50 7.15 -2.65 -3.23
CA LEU A 50 8.32 -2.20 -3.99
C LEU A 50 8.04 -0.94 -4.80
N ALA A 51 6.89 -0.89 -5.49
CA ALA A 51 6.46 0.30 -6.21
C ALA A 51 6.25 1.50 -5.28
N GLY A 52 5.69 1.29 -4.08
CA GLY A 52 5.57 2.31 -3.04
C GLY A 52 6.92 2.85 -2.57
N TYR A 53 7.91 1.98 -2.36
CA TYR A 53 9.27 2.41 -2.03
C TYR A 53 9.94 3.17 -3.18
N LEU A 54 9.74 2.73 -4.42
CA LEU A 54 10.25 3.45 -5.60
C LEU A 54 9.61 4.84 -5.70
N TYR A 55 8.31 4.96 -5.48
CA TYR A 55 7.60 6.24 -5.41
C TYR A 55 8.19 7.15 -4.31
N ALA A 56 8.41 6.62 -3.10
CA ALA A 56 9.00 7.39 -2.01
C ALA A 56 10.44 7.83 -2.34
N HIS A 57 11.23 6.96 -2.96
CA HIS A 57 12.63 7.24 -3.33
C HIS A 57 12.73 8.32 -4.42
N LEU A 58 11.96 8.18 -5.51
CA LEU A 58 11.92 9.16 -6.59
C LEU A 58 11.31 10.48 -6.13
N GLY A 59 10.28 10.42 -5.28
CA GLY A 59 9.68 11.57 -4.61
C GLY A 59 10.70 12.41 -3.86
N HIS A 60 11.48 11.75 -2.99
CA HIS A 60 12.48 12.45 -2.18
C HIS A 60 13.68 12.95 -3.01
N ARG A 61 14.01 12.27 -4.11
CA ARG A 61 15.15 12.65 -4.97
C ARG A 61 14.81 13.81 -5.92
N TRP A 62 13.61 13.84 -6.49
CA TRP A 62 13.28 14.71 -7.63
C TRP A 62 12.20 15.76 -7.34
N LEU A 63 11.37 15.60 -6.30
CA LEU A 63 10.27 16.52 -6.01
C LEU A 63 10.58 17.44 -4.82
N ARG A 64 10.23 18.73 -4.97
CA ARG A 64 10.23 19.68 -3.85
C ARG A 64 9.16 19.26 -2.84
N PRO A 65 9.31 19.54 -1.53
CA PRO A 65 8.36 19.10 -0.50
C PRO A 65 6.89 19.47 -0.78
N ARG A 66 6.64 20.66 -1.36
CA ARG A 66 5.30 21.10 -1.75
C ARG A 66 4.70 20.29 -2.91
N ALA A 67 5.53 19.92 -3.89
CA ALA A 67 5.09 19.10 -5.02
C ALA A 67 4.82 17.66 -4.58
N GLN A 68 5.65 17.10 -3.68
CA GLN A 68 5.42 15.79 -3.08
C GLN A 68 4.10 15.74 -2.30
N ALA A 69 3.77 16.79 -1.55
CA ALA A 69 2.49 16.89 -0.84
C ALA A 69 1.30 16.93 -1.82
N ILE A 70 1.36 17.72 -2.90
CA ILE A 70 0.29 17.79 -3.90
C ILE A 70 0.08 16.43 -4.59
N VAL A 71 1.17 15.76 -5.00
CA VAL A 71 1.07 14.45 -5.65
C VAL A 71 0.47 13.41 -4.70
N HIS A 72 0.89 13.40 -3.43
CA HIS A 72 0.35 12.48 -2.45
C HIS A 72 -1.12 12.76 -2.10
N LEU A 73 -1.50 14.04 -1.99
CA LEU A 73 -2.90 14.45 -1.81
C LEU A 73 -3.78 14.09 -3.00
N GLY A 74 -3.26 14.24 -4.23
CA GLY A 74 -3.94 13.81 -5.46
C GLY A 74 -4.15 12.29 -5.48
N LEU A 75 -3.13 11.52 -5.08
CA LEU A 75 -3.24 10.06 -4.91
C LEU A 75 -4.29 9.67 -3.87
N LEU A 76 -4.34 10.36 -2.73
CA LEU A 76 -5.36 10.13 -1.70
C LEU A 76 -6.76 10.47 -2.21
N ALA A 77 -6.93 11.58 -2.93
CA ALA A 77 -8.22 11.95 -3.52
C ALA A 77 -8.70 10.91 -4.55
N ALA A 78 -7.79 10.42 -5.39
CA ALA A 78 -8.08 9.36 -6.35
C ALA A 78 -8.47 8.04 -5.63
N ALA A 79 -7.77 7.69 -4.55
CA ALA A 79 -8.13 6.52 -3.74
C ALA A 79 -9.52 6.68 -3.11
N PHE A 80 -9.86 7.87 -2.60
CA PHE A 80 -11.20 8.17 -2.08
C PHE A 80 -12.29 8.06 -3.15
N ALA A 81 -12.02 8.51 -4.38
CA ALA A 81 -12.97 8.39 -5.48
C ALA A 81 -13.15 6.96 -6.00
N ALA A 82 -12.16 6.09 -5.78
CA ALA A 82 -12.19 4.68 -6.18
C ALA A 82 -12.81 3.76 -5.12
N LEU A 83 -12.98 4.23 -3.88
CA LEU A 83 -13.77 3.53 -2.87
C LEU A 83 -15.25 3.57 -3.30
N PRO A 84 -15.94 2.41 -3.36
CA PRO A 84 -17.36 2.36 -3.68
C PRO A 84 -18.24 3.02 -2.60
#